data_AF-A0A2V9GQP0-F1
#
_entry.id   AF-A0A2V9GQP0-F1
#
_cell.length_a   1.000
_cell.length_b   1.000
_cell.length_c   1.000
_cell.angle_alpha   90.00
_cell.angle_beta   90.00
_cell.angle_gamma   90.00
#
_symmetry.space_group_name_H-M   'P 1'
#
loop_
_entity.id
_entity.type
_entity.pdbx_description
1 polymer ?
#
loop_
_entity_poly.entity_id
_entity_poly.type
_entity_poly.pdbx_seq_one_letter_code
_entity_poly.pdbx_strand_id
1 'polypeptide(L)'
;MGEMKQLSRAIEEFLNRLPSEFDELVNCHDVRARQVEHHILASCHCTMKGSLPITQIHDVTAVLEDRVKEAFPQIYRVTIHPEPFEEKQ
;
A
#
# COMPACT_ATOMS: atom_id res chain seq x y z
N MET A 1 -18.87 10.67 6.26
CA MET A 1 -17.42 11.03 6.34
C MET A 1 -16.56 10.02 7.12
N GLY A 2 -17.12 9.07 7.87
CA GLY A 2 -16.33 8.13 8.70
C GLY A 2 -15.92 6.82 8.02
N GLU A 3 -16.62 6.35 7.00
CA GLU A 3 -16.37 5.04 6.38
C GLU A 3 -15.03 5.00 5.63
N MET A 4 -14.71 6.04 4.85
CA MET A 4 -13.44 6.11 4.13
C MET A 4 -12.24 6.19 5.09
N LYS A 5 -12.40 6.90 6.20
CA LYS A 5 -11.34 7.03 7.23
C LYS A 5 -11.10 5.71 7.98
N GLN A 6 -12.15 4.92 8.18
CA GLN A 6 -12.02 3.56 8.74
C GLN A 6 -11.36 2.62 7.72
N LEU A 7 -11.74 2.72 6.45
CA LEU A 7 -11.14 1.91 5.40
C LEU A 7 -9.66 2.22 5.22
N SER A 8 -9.27 3.50 5.15
CA SER A 8 -7.86 3.87 5.03
C SER A 8 -7.03 3.33 6.20
N ARG A 9 -7.56 3.40 7.42
CA ARG A 9 -6.92 2.83 8.60
C ARG A 9 -6.82 1.31 8.54
N ALA A 10 -7.88 0.61 8.09
CA ALA A 10 -7.86 -0.83 7.94
C ALA A 10 -6.83 -1.29 6.89
N ILE A 11 -6.71 -0.57 5.77
CA ILE A 11 -5.70 -0.83 4.73
C ILE A 11 -4.29 -0.59 5.31
N GLU A 12 -4.10 0.51 6.03
CA GLU A 12 -2.81 0.81 6.69
C GLU A 12 -2.41 -0.28 7.67
N GLU A 13 -3.32 -0.72 8.54
CA GLU A 13 -3.05 -1.80 9.50
C GLU A 13 -2.79 -3.14 8.81
N PHE A 14 -3.46 -3.42 7.68
CA PHE A 14 -3.20 -4.60 6.87
C PHE A 14 -1.82 -4.54 6.24
N LEU A 15 -1.48 -3.45 5.55
CA LEU A 15 -0.18 -3.26 4.92
C LEU A 15 0.97 -3.29 5.93
N ASN A 16 0.80 -2.71 7.13
CA ASN A 16 1.83 -2.72 8.17
C ASN A 16 2.07 -4.10 8.81
N ARG A 17 1.27 -5.12 8.49
CA ARG A 17 1.55 -6.52 8.88
C ARG A 17 2.41 -7.25 7.85
N LEU A 18 2.35 -6.82 6.59
CA LEU A 18 3.07 -7.43 5.48
C LEU A 18 4.61 -7.34 5.56
N PRO A 19 5.26 -6.35 6.22
CA PRO A 19 6.69 -6.40 6.47
C PRO A 19 7.18 -7.67 7.18
N SER A 20 6.28 -8.40 7.87
CA SER A 20 6.62 -9.71 8.47
C SER A 20 6.68 -10.84 7.44
N GLU A 21 6.05 -10.67 6.28
CA GLU A 21 6.03 -11.63 5.15
C GLU A 21 6.96 -11.20 4.01
N PHE A 22 7.19 -9.90 3.83
CA PHE A 22 7.96 -9.32 2.74
C PHE A 22 9.17 -8.56 3.31
N ASP A 23 10.36 -9.13 3.17
CA ASP A 23 11.61 -8.52 3.64
C ASP A 23 11.95 -7.23 2.87
N GLU A 24 11.52 -7.12 1.62
CA GLU A 24 11.66 -5.92 0.79
C GLU A 24 10.88 -4.71 1.29
N LEU A 25 9.76 -4.94 1.99
CA LEU A 25 8.86 -3.91 2.47
C LEU A 25 9.26 -3.48 3.88
N VAL A 26 9.61 -2.20 4.04
CA VAL A 26 10.03 -1.65 5.34
C VAL A 26 8.83 -1.11 6.11
N ASN A 27 8.02 -0.27 5.47
CA ASN A 27 6.88 0.37 6.11
C ASN A 27 5.87 0.86 5.07
N CYS A 28 4.60 1.02 5.44
CA CYS A 28 3.62 1.75 4.62
C CYS A 28 2.92 2.83 5.44
N HIS A 29 2.77 4.01 4.85
CA HIS A 29 2.21 5.21 5.46
C HIS A 29 1.41 6.05 4.46
N ASP A 30 0.83 7.16 4.92
CA ASP A 30 -0.01 8.08 4.14
C ASP A 30 -1.12 7.36 3.36
N VAL A 31 -1.80 6.42 4.01
CA VAL A 31 -2.89 5.67 3.36
C VAL A 31 -4.13 6.54 3.24
N ARG A 32 -4.62 6.67 2.00
CA ARG A 32 -5.80 7.47 1.67
C ARG A 32 -6.79 6.60 0.94
N ALA A 33 -8.03 6.60 1.41
CA ALA A 33 -9.17 6.01 0.73
C ALA A 33 -10.15 7.12 0.37
N ARG A 34 -10.66 7.08 -0.87
CA ARG A 34 -11.67 8.01 -1.35
C ARG A 34 -12.68 7.28 -2.22
N GLN A 35 -13.92 7.72 -2.14
CA GLN A 35 -14.97 7.27 -3.04
C GLN A 35 -15.08 8.25 -4.20
N VAL A 36 -15.02 7.74 -5.43
CA VAL A 36 -15.21 8.51 -6.66
C VAL A 36 -16.37 7.87 -7.40
N GLU A 37 -17.47 8.62 -7.51
CA GLU A 37 -18.74 8.13 -8.04
C GLU A 37 -19.20 6.87 -7.27
N HIS A 38 -19.12 5.69 -7.90
CA HIS A 38 -19.49 4.40 -7.32
C HIS A 38 -18.27 3.50 -7.03
N HIS A 39 -17.06 4.01 -7.23
CA HIS A 39 -15.82 3.25 -7.06
C HIS A 39 -15.02 3.76 -5.88
N ILE A 40 -14.46 2.85 -5.09
CA ILE A 40 -13.54 3.18 -4.01
C ILE A 40 -12.12 3.08 -4.55
N LEU A 41 -11.35 4.15 -4.40
CA LEU A 41 -9.94 4.18 -4.74
C LEU A 41 -9.11 4.35 -3.47
N ALA A 42 -8.06 3.55 -3.35
CA ALA A 42 -7.09 3.62 -2.29
C ALA A 42 -5.71 3.99 -2.87
N SER A 43 -4.94 4.76 -2.11
CA SER A 43 -3.54 5.04 -2.43
C SER A 43 -2.72 5.05 -1.15
N CYS A 44 -1.50 4.54 -1.21
CA CYS A 44 -0.58 4.56 -0.07
C CYS A 44 0.87 4.70 -0.53
N HIS A 45 1.69 5.12 0.41
CA HIS A 45 3.14 5.21 0.27
C HIS A 45 3.77 4.02 0.97
N CYS A 46 4.67 3.31 0.31
CA CYS A 46 5.38 2.18 0.91
C CYS A 46 6.88 2.36 0.75
N THR A 47 7.57 2.39 1.87
CA THR A 47 9.02 2.46 1.95
C THR A 47 9.60 1.08 1.67
N MET A 48 10.43 1.00 0.64
CA MET A 48 11.06 -0.22 0.15
C MET A 48 12.57 -0.16 0.38
N LYS A 49 13.22 -1.30 0.57
CA LYS A 49 14.69 -1.33 0.70
C LYS A 49 15.36 -0.71 -0.53
N GLY A 50 16.25 0.27 -0.31
CA GLY A 50 16.89 1.05 -1.38
C GLY A 50 17.85 0.28 -2.28
N SER A 51 18.19 -0.96 -1.92
CA SER A 51 19.08 -1.83 -2.71
C SER A 51 18.35 -2.69 -3.75
N LEU A 52 17.02 -2.57 -3.85
CA LEU A 52 16.21 -3.42 -4.74
C LEU A 52 16.18 -2.87 -6.18
N PRO A 53 16.26 -3.74 -7.20
CA PRO A 53 16.05 -3.33 -8.58
C PRO A 53 14.61 -2.88 -8.80
N ILE A 54 14.41 -1.90 -9.68
CA ILE A 54 13.09 -1.33 -10.03
C ILE A 54 12.08 -2.43 -10.41
N THR A 55 12.54 -3.47 -11.12
CA THR A 55 11.69 -4.62 -11.49
C THR A 55 11.15 -5.37 -10.27
N GLN A 56 11.97 -5.58 -9.24
CA GLN A 56 11.55 -6.25 -8.00
C GLN A 56 10.65 -5.34 -7.16
N ILE A 57 10.92 -4.04 -7.14
CA ILE A 57 10.01 -3.07 -6.51
C ILE A 57 8.63 -3.16 -7.15
N HIS A 58 8.56 -3.16 -8.48
CA HIS A 58 7.29 -3.30 -9.21
C HIS A 58 6.59 -4.63 -8.89
N ASP A 59 7.33 -5.74 -8.87
CA ASP A 59 6.79 -7.08 -8.56
C ASP A 59 6.17 -7.11 -7.16
N VAL A 60 6.90 -6.65 -6.14
CA VAL A 60 6.41 -6.56 -4.76
C VAL A 60 5.21 -5.63 -4.69
N THR A 61 5.25 -4.44 -5.30
CA THR A 61 4.09 -3.53 -5.28
C THR A 61 2.86 -4.16 -5.93
N ALA A 62 3.00 -4.88 -7.05
CA ALA A 62 1.88 -5.55 -7.70
C ALA A 62 1.26 -6.64 -6.80
N VAL A 63 2.11 -7.40 -6.10
CA VAL A 63 1.64 -8.41 -5.12
C VAL A 63 0.92 -7.75 -3.95
N LEU A 64 1.45 -6.65 -3.41
CA LEU A 64 0.81 -5.89 -2.33
C LEU A 64 -0.54 -5.32 -2.78
N GLU A 65 -0.63 -4.80 -4.01
CA GLU A 65 -1.88 -4.31 -4.59
C GLU A 65 -2.93 -5.42 -4.70
N ASP A 66 -2.53 -6.61 -5.13
CA ASP A 66 -3.40 -7.77 -5.22
C ASP A 66 -3.89 -8.21 -3.82
N ARG A 67 -2.98 -8.32 -2.85
CA ARG A 67 -3.33 -8.65 -1.44
C ARG A 67 -4.33 -7.67 -0.84
N VAL A 68 -4.17 -6.37 -1.11
CA VAL A 68 -5.13 -5.35 -0.66
C VAL A 68 -6.48 -5.55 -1.34
N LYS A 69 -6.51 -5.84 -2.65
CA LYS A 69 -7.76 -6.12 -3.36
C LYS A 69 -8.45 -7.39 -2.86
N GLU A 70 -7.70 -8.46 -2.57
CA GLU A 70 -8.23 -9.70 -2.01
C GLU A 70 -8.84 -9.47 -0.61
N ALA A 71 -8.15 -8.71 0.24
CA ALA A 71 -8.64 -8.38 1.58
C ALA A 71 -9.82 -7.40 1.57
N PHE A 72 -9.86 -6.50 0.59
CA PHE A 72 -10.84 -5.43 0.48
C PHE A 72 -11.46 -5.40 -0.93
N PRO A 73 -12.34 -6.36 -1.29
CA PRO A 73 -12.93 -6.45 -2.64
C PRO A 73 -13.82 -5.26 -3.02
N GLN A 74 -14.21 -4.44 -2.04
CA GLN A 74 -14.90 -3.17 -2.28
C GLN A 74 -14.01 -2.08 -2.91
N ILE A 75 -12.68 -2.23 -2.84
CA ILE A 75 -11.73 -1.30 -3.45
C ILE A 75 -11.63 -1.61 -4.94
N TYR A 76 -12.06 -0.67 -5.75
CA TYR A 76 -11.97 -0.78 -7.21
C TYR A 76 -10.53 -0.74 -7.71
N ARG A 77 -9.74 0.20 -7.16
CA ARG A 77 -8.34 0.38 -7.50
C ARG A 77 -7.53 0.80 -6.28
N VAL A 78 -6.44 0.09 -6.05
CA VAL A 78 -5.37 0.52 -5.15
C VAL A 78 -4.20 1.02 -6.00
N THR A 79 -3.47 2.02 -5.52
CA THR A 79 -2.24 2.51 -6.11
C THR A 79 -1.18 2.57 -5.02
N ILE A 80 -0.12 1.78 -5.15
CA ILE A 80 1.02 1.85 -4.22
C ILE A 80 2.12 2.72 -4.83
N HIS A 81 2.53 3.73 -4.08
CA HIS A 81 3.68 4.56 -4.42
C HIS A 81 4.91 4.03 -3.67
N PRO A 82 5.79 3.27 -4.32
CA PRO A 82 7.03 2.84 -3.70
C PRO A 82 7.97 4.03 -3.55
N GLU A 83 8.50 4.20 -2.34
CA GLU A 83 9.54 5.17 -2.03
C GLU A 83 10.83 4.43 -1.64
N PRO A 84 12.00 4.86 -2.14
CA PRO A 84 13.26 4.30 -1.69
C PRO A 84 13.44 4.60 -0.21
N PHE A 85 14.00 3.65 0.55
CA PHE A 85 14.51 3.93 1.88
C PHE A 85 15.65 4.94 1.77
N GLU A 86 15.33 6.22 1.91
CA GLU A 86 16.32 7.26 2.10
C GLU A 86 16.79 7.20 3.55
N GLU A 87 17.94 6.57 3.80
CA GLU A 87 18.74 6.96 4.95
C GLU A 87 19.03 8.45 4.76
N LYS A 88 18.33 9.31 5.51
CA LYS A 88 18.77 10.70 5.66
C LYS A 88 20.20 10.65 6.17
N GLN A 89 21.14 10.93 5.28
CA GLN A 89 22.53 11.28 5.56
C GLN A 89 22.60 12.42 6.58
#